data_AF-A0A963I014-F1
#
_entry.id   AF-A0A963I014-F1
#
_cell.length_a   1.000
_cell.length_b   1.000
_cell.length_c   1.000
_cell.angle_alpha   90.00
_cell.angle_beta   90.00
_cell.angle_gamma   90.00
#
_symmetry.space_group_name_H-M   'P 1'
#
loop_
_entity.id
_entity.type
_entity.pdbx_description
1 polymer ?
#
loop_
_entity_poly.entity_id
_entity_poly.type
_entity_poly.pdbx_seq_one_letter_code
_entity_poly.pdbx_strand_id
1 'polypeptide(L)'
;MKKKRKKLLPLGIKNQVKTELPALVALEAVGQPWFCEAHLTDMMSVAMVCMVLAEAGSDIHAAASTLFVELGKEQLDAEVLRPLVGKTSVWLQRQPNGKVERAIDELLGTQCKGV
;
A
#
# COMPACT_ATOMS: atom_id res chain seq x y z
N MET A 1 24.09 -22.03 10.14
CA MET A 1 23.23 -21.11 9.35
C MET A 1 22.56 -20.13 10.30
N LYS A 2 22.83 -18.83 10.20
CA LYS A 2 22.20 -17.81 11.06
C LYS A 2 20.74 -17.64 10.61
N LYS A 3 19.77 -18.04 11.44
CA LYS A 3 18.34 -17.75 11.22
C LYS A 3 18.18 -16.24 11.02
N LYS A 4 17.75 -15.80 9.83
CA LYS A 4 17.34 -14.40 9.61
C LYS A 4 16.26 -14.09 10.64
N ARG A 5 16.55 -13.22 11.61
CA ARG A 5 15.56 -12.75 12.59
C ARG A 5 14.47 -12.05 11.77
N LYS A 6 13.23 -12.57 11.80
CA LYS A 6 12.07 -11.89 11.24
C LYS A 6 12.05 -10.48 11.81
N LYS A 7 12.22 -9.47 10.97
CA LYS A 7 12.13 -8.07 11.40
C LYS A 7 10.65 -7.84 11.69
N LEU A 8 10.28 -7.79 12.97
CA LEU A 8 8.95 -7.30 13.33
C LEU A 8 8.91 -5.82 12.91
N LEU A 9 8.21 -5.53 11.82
CA LEU A 9 7.88 -4.15 11.48
C LEU A 9 7.17 -3.52 12.69
N PRO A 10 7.66 -2.38 13.22
CA PRO A 10 7.08 -1.74 14.38
C PRO A 10 5.78 -1.04 13.98
N LEU A 11 4.71 -1.80 13.77
CA LEU A 11 3.38 -1.23 13.49
C LEU A 11 2.54 -1.17 14.77
N GLY A 12 3.16 -0.77 15.87
CA GLY A 12 2.47 -0.41 17.11
C GLY A 12 1.78 0.94 16.98
N ILE A 13 0.79 1.06 16.09
CA ILE A 13 0.04 2.30 15.89
C ILE A 13 -1.01 2.40 16.99
N LYS A 14 -0.75 3.26 17.99
CA LYS A 14 -1.66 3.55 19.12
C LYS A 14 -2.88 4.43 18.74
N ASN A 15 -2.97 4.91 17.50
CA ASN A 15 -4.09 5.70 16.98
C ASN A 15 -4.36 5.37 15.50
N GLN A 16 -5.30 4.45 15.24
CA GLN A 16 -5.58 3.90 13.90
C GLN A 16 -6.01 4.92 12.82
N VAL A 17 -6.38 6.14 13.20
CA VAL A 17 -7.11 7.07 12.30
C VAL A 17 -6.41 8.42 12.12
N LYS A 18 -5.37 8.76 12.91
CA LYS A 18 -4.85 10.14 12.94
C LYS A 18 -3.38 10.37 12.65
N THR A 19 -2.57 9.34 12.45
CA THR A 19 -1.15 9.55 12.13
C THR A 19 -0.56 8.35 11.39
N GLU A 20 0.13 8.65 10.28
CA GLU A 20 1.17 7.80 9.67
C GLU A 20 0.73 6.65 8.76
N LEU A 21 -0.18 6.90 7.82
CA LEU A 21 -0.14 6.19 6.54
C LEU A 21 0.43 7.14 5.48
N PRO A 22 1.65 6.91 4.97
CA PRO A 22 2.23 7.73 3.90
C PRO A 22 1.26 7.92 2.73
N ALA A 23 0.49 6.90 2.37
CA ALA A 23 -0.53 6.99 1.32
C ALA A 23 -1.71 7.94 1.64
N LEU A 24 -2.13 8.08 2.91
CA LEU A 24 -3.17 9.05 3.29
C LEU A 24 -2.61 10.48 3.31
N VAL A 25 -1.36 10.67 3.72
CA VAL A 25 -0.69 11.97 3.62
C VAL A 25 -0.49 12.36 2.15
N ALA A 26 -0.09 11.40 1.32
CA ALA A 26 0.04 11.55 -0.12
C ALA A 26 -1.29 11.91 -0.80
N LEU A 27 -2.39 11.32 -0.35
CA LEU A 27 -3.73 11.66 -0.83
C LEU A 27 -4.07 13.14 -0.53
N GLU A 28 -3.81 13.62 0.68
CA GLU A 28 -4.06 15.04 1.02
C GLU A 28 -3.13 16.01 0.27
N ALA A 29 -1.99 15.53 -0.20
CA ALA A 29 -1.09 16.32 -1.04
C ALA A 29 -1.60 16.45 -2.48
N VAL A 30 -2.55 15.64 -2.95
CA VAL A 30 -3.08 15.73 -4.32
C VAL A 30 -3.70 17.12 -4.56
N GLY A 31 -3.29 17.76 -5.65
CA GLY A 31 -3.72 19.13 -6.00
C GLY A 31 -3.03 20.25 -5.21
N GLN A 32 -2.10 19.92 -4.30
CA GLN A 32 -1.34 20.92 -3.55
C GLN A 32 0.00 21.25 -4.24
N PRO A 33 0.57 22.45 -4.03
CA PRO A 33 1.85 22.85 -4.63
C PRO A 33 3.06 21.97 -4.26
N TRP A 34 2.95 21.21 -3.17
CA TRP A 34 4.00 20.32 -2.68
C TRP A 34 3.75 18.84 -3.04
N PHE A 35 2.77 18.54 -3.89
CA PHE A 35 2.62 17.20 -4.46
C PHE A 35 3.88 16.83 -5.25
N CYS A 36 4.33 15.58 -5.14
CA CYS A 36 5.55 15.13 -5.79
C CYS A 36 5.53 13.61 -6.03
N GLU A 37 6.50 13.11 -6.78
CA GLU A 37 6.62 11.71 -7.16
C GLU A 37 6.66 10.75 -5.96
N ALA A 38 7.22 11.18 -4.83
CA ALA A 38 7.24 10.37 -3.61
C ALA A 38 5.82 10.07 -3.10
N HIS A 39 4.93 11.06 -3.13
CA HIS A 39 3.52 10.89 -2.76
C HIS A 39 2.80 9.92 -3.71
N LEU A 40 3.05 10.04 -5.02
CA LEU A 40 2.50 9.12 -6.00
C LEU A 40 2.97 7.68 -5.74
N THR A 41 4.27 7.52 -5.48
CA THR A 41 4.90 6.23 -5.18
C THR A 41 4.32 5.60 -3.92
N ASP A 42 4.08 6.38 -2.87
CA ASP A 42 3.47 5.89 -1.62
C ASP A 42 2.08 5.29 -1.87
N MET A 43 1.24 5.96 -2.67
CA MET A 43 -0.09 5.46 -3.02
C MET A 43 -0.01 4.24 -3.95
N MET A 44 0.88 4.25 -4.95
CA MET A 44 1.08 3.13 -5.87
C MET A 44 1.56 1.87 -5.14
N SER A 45 2.45 2.03 -4.16
CA SER A 45 2.98 0.94 -3.32
C SER A 45 1.85 0.20 -2.60
N VAL A 46 0.90 0.94 -2.03
CA VAL A 46 -0.28 0.35 -1.36
C VAL A 46 -1.14 -0.43 -2.36
N ALA A 47 -1.39 0.14 -3.55
CA ALA A 47 -2.17 -0.52 -4.59
C ALA A 47 -1.52 -1.84 -5.01
N MET A 48 -0.22 -1.83 -5.35
CA MET A 48 0.52 -3.00 -5.80
C MET A 48 0.57 -4.11 -4.75
N VAL A 49 0.86 -3.77 -3.49
CA VAL A 49 0.88 -4.76 -2.40
C VAL A 49 -0.50 -5.36 -2.18
N CYS A 50 -1.56 -4.56 -2.24
CA CYS A 50 -2.93 -5.07 -2.12
C CYS A 50 -3.31 -5.98 -3.31
N MET A 51 -2.89 -5.67 -4.53
CA MET A 51 -3.12 -6.52 -5.71
C MET A 51 -2.46 -7.89 -5.56
N VAL A 52 -1.24 -7.95 -5.04
CA VAL A 52 -0.53 -9.22 -4.81
C VAL A 52 -1.14 -10.00 -3.64
N LEU A 53 -1.49 -9.30 -2.57
CA LEU A 53 -1.89 -9.95 -1.32
C LEU A 53 -3.37 -10.37 -1.29
N ALA A 54 -4.25 -9.64 -1.97
CA ALA A 54 -5.68 -9.93 -2.00
C ALA A 54 -6.00 -11.05 -2.98
N GLU A 55 -7.04 -11.83 -2.67
CA GLU A 55 -7.54 -12.86 -3.57
C GLU A 55 -8.05 -12.24 -4.88
N ALA A 56 -7.70 -12.84 -6.01
CA ALA A 56 -8.16 -12.39 -7.32
C ALA A 56 -9.69 -12.40 -7.38
N GLY A 57 -10.28 -11.30 -7.87
CA GLY A 57 -11.74 -11.12 -7.91
C GLY A 57 -12.36 -10.63 -6.60
N SER A 58 -11.59 -10.51 -5.51
CA SER A 58 -12.08 -9.88 -4.28
C SER A 58 -12.30 -8.37 -4.44
N ASP A 59 -13.19 -7.83 -3.62
CA ASP A 59 -13.47 -6.41 -3.49
C ASP A 59 -12.23 -5.52 -3.25
N ILE A 60 -11.20 -6.09 -2.61
CA ILE A 60 -9.96 -5.39 -2.31
C ILE A 60 -9.02 -5.45 -3.51
N HIS A 61 -8.90 -6.62 -4.16
CA HIS A 61 -8.15 -6.73 -5.40
C HIS A 61 -8.71 -5.78 -6.48
N ALA A 62 -10.03 -5.71 -6.62
CA ALA A 62 -10.69 -4.78 -7.54
C ALA A 62 -10.43 -3.31 -7.19
N ALA A 63 -10.54 -2.94 -5.91
CA ALA A 63 -10.25 -1.57 -5.46
C ALA A 63 -8.78 -1.21 -5.66
N ALA A 64 -7.85 -2.13 -5.39
CA ALA A 64 -6.42 -1.92 -5.58
C ALA A 64 -6.05 -1.80 -7.06
N SER A 65 -6.64 -2.63 -7.92
CA SER A 65 -6.45 -2.54 -9.38
C SER A 65 -6.98 -1.21 -9.93
N THR A 66 -8.17 -0.79 -9.46
CA THR A 66 -8.75 0.51 -9.83
C THR A 66 -7.85 1.66 -9.35
N LEU A 67 -7.38 1.61 -8.11
CA LEU A 67 -6.45 2.60 -7.56
C LEU A 67 -5.18 2.70 -8.41
N PHE A 68 -4.58 1.58 -8.79
CA PHE A 68 -3.39 1.56 -9.63
C PHE A 68 -3.61 2.22 -11.00
N VAL A 69 -4.77 1.95 -11.63
CA VAL A 69 -5.15 2.57 -12.91
C VAL A 69 -5.36 4.08 -12.75
N GLU A 70 -6.09 4.52 -11.72
CA GLU A 70 -6.35 5.95 -11.47
C GLU A 70 -5.07 6.74 -11.18
N LEU A 71 -4.13 6.16 -10.44
CA LEU A 71 -2.83 6.77 -10.16
C LEU A 71 -1.92 6.85 -11.41
N GLY A 72 -2.22 6.08 -12.45
CA GLY A 72 -1.49 6.13 -13.73
C GLY A 72 -1.95 7.25 -14.68
N LYS A 73 -2.98 8.03 -14.30
CA LYS A 73 -3.50 9.12 -15.12
C LYS A 73 -2.67 10.38 -14.97
N GLU A 74 -2.63 11.19 -16.03
CA GLU A 74 -1.93 12.49 -16.03
C GLU A 74 -2.53 13.48 -15.03
N GLN A 75 -3.86 13.47 -14.85
CA GLN A 75 -4.56 14.28 -13.87
C GLN A 75 -5.18 13.37 -12.81
N LEU A 76 -4.82 13.63 -11.55
CA LEU A 76 -5.30 12.89 -10.40
C LEU A 76 -6.56 13.55 -9.83
N ASP A 77 -7.57 12.74 -9.54
CA ASP A 77 -8.80 13.17 -8.90
C ASP A 77 -8.85 12.65 -7.45
N ALA A 78 -8.66 13.55 -6.49
CA ALA A 78 -8.65 13.20 -5.07
C ALA A 78 -9.99 12.59 -4.60
N GLU A 79 -11.12 12.97 -5.18
CA GLU A 79 -12.44 12.46 -4.78
C GLU A 79 -12.63 11.00 -5.22
N VAL A 80 -12.06 10.63 -6.37
CA VAL A 80 -12.02 9.24 -6.84
C VAL A 80 -11.00 8.42 -6.05
N LEU A 81 -9.83 8.98 -5.77
CA LEU A 81 -8.73 8.29 -5.09
C LEU A 81 -9.05 8.04 -3.61
N ARG A 82 -9.70 8.98 -2.92
CA ARG A 82 -9.98 8.93 -1.48
C ARG A 82 -10.64 7.64 -0.99
N PRO A 83 -11.77 7.18 -1.54
CA PRO A 83 -12.39 5.92 -1.12
C PRO A 83 -11.51 4.70 -1.42
N LEU A 84 -10.72 4.73 -2.50
CA LEU A 84 -9.85 3.64 -2.91
C LEU A 84 -8.63 3.51 -1.97
N VAL A 85 -7.92 4.62 -1.73
CA VAL A 85 -6.78 4.68 -0.80
C VAL A 85 -7.21 4.33 0.62
N GLY A 86 -8.35 4.85 1.07
CA GLY A 86 -8.89 4.53 2.39
C GLY A 86 -9.18 3.03 2.55
N LYS A 87 -9.88 2.43 1.57
CA LYS A 87 -10.24 1.00 1.61
C LYS A 87 -9.01 0.10 1.59
N THR A 88 -8.08 0.33 0.67
CA THR A 88 -6.87 -0.51 0.54
C THR A 88 -5.95 -0.36 1.74
N SER A 89 -5.73 0.87 2.23
CA SER A 89 -4.85 1.12 3.38
C SER A 89 -5.38 0.50 4.67
N VAL A 90 -6.67 0.68 4.97
CA VAL A 90 -7.31 0.09 6.16
C VAL A 90 -7.26 -1.43 6.11
N TRP A 91 -7.50 -2.02 4.93
CA TRP A 91 -7.41 -3.47 4.78
C TRP A 91 -5.98 -3.97 4.95
N LEU A 92 -4.99 -3.28 4.37
CA LEU A 92 -3.58 -3.65 4.43
C LEU A 92 -3.05 -3.64 5.87
N GLN A 93 -3.45 -2.64 6.67
CA GLN A 93 -3.09 -2.55 8.09
C GLN A 93 -3.60 -3.74 8.94
N ARG A 94 -4.64 -4.44 8.48
CA ARG A 94 -5.19 -5.61 9.17
C ARG A 94 -4.50 -6.91 8.78
N GLN A 95 -3.58 -6.87 7.81
CA GLN A 95 -2.90 -8.06 7.35
C GLN A 95 -1.72 -8.42 8.27
N PRO A 96 -1.45 -9.72 8.47
CA PRO A 96 -0.24 -10.14 9.18
C PRO A 96 1.03 -9.61 8.48
N ASN A 97 1.94 -9.00 9.23
CA ASN A 97 3.19 -8.43 8.69
C ASN A 97 3.97 -9.41 7.79
N GLY A 98 4.05 -10.69 8.16
CA GLY A 98 4.76 -11.70 7.35
C GLY A 98 4.06 -12.09 6.05
N LYS A 99 2.77 -11.74 5.86
CA LYS A 99 2.11 -11.82 4.55
C LYS A 99 2.45 -10.60 3.70
N VAL A 100 2.45 -9.41 4.31
CA VAL A 100 2.82 -8.15 3.64
C VAL A 100 4.27 -8.19 3.15
N GLU A 101 5.21 -8.63 4.00
CA GLU A 101 6.62 -8.79 3.61
C GLU A 101 6.79 -9.71 2.40
N ARG A 102 6.07 -10.84 2.36
CA ARG A 102 6.13 -11.76 1.23
C ARG A 102 5.60 -11.15 -0.07
N ALA A 103 4.52 -10.38 0.02
CA ALA A 103 3.99 -9.67 -1.15
C ALA A 103 4.98 -8.61 -1.66
N ILE A 104 5.67 -7.91 -0.76
CA ILE A 104 6.74 -6.96 -1.12
C ILE A 104 7.92 -7.70 -1.77
N ASP A 105 8.36 -8.81 -1.18
CA ASP A 105 9.46 -9.62 -1.71
C ASP A 105 9.15 -10.15 -3.12
N GLU A 106 7.89 -10.53 -3.37
CA GLU A 106 7.40 -10.96 -4.69
C GLU A 106 7.45 -9.83 -5.70
N LEU A 107 6.97 -8.63 -5.35
CA LEU A 107 7.02 -7.44 -6.20
C LEU A 107 8.45 -7.02 -6.56
N LEU A 108 9.38 -7.15 -5.62
CA LEU A 108 10.79 -6.81 -5.83
C LEU A 108 11.56 -7.90 -6.60
N GLY A 109 10.92 -9.03 -6.94
CA GLY A 109 11.59 -10.18 -7.55
C GLY A 109 12.65 -10.82 -6.63
N THR A 110 12.72 -10.39 -5.37
CA THR A 110 13.61 -10.93 -4.34
C THR A 110 12.97 -12.17 -3.76
N GLN A 111 12.88 -13.25 -4.54
CA GLN A 111 12.57 -14.56 -3.98
C GLN A 111 13.61 -14.90 -2.91
N CYS A 112 13.25 -14.75 -1.63
CA CYS A 112 13.98 -15.38 -0.55
C CYS A 112 13.84 -16.90 -0.73
N LYS A 113 14.78 -17.53 -1.44
CA LYS A 113 15.07 -18.97 -1.30
C LYS A 113 15.28 -19.21 0.19
N GLY A 114 14.34 -19.90 0.83
CA GLY A 114 14.35 -20.08 2.28
C GLY A 114 13.39 -21.18 2.72
N VAL A 115 13.87 -22.40 2.53
CA VAL A 115 13.50 -23.68 3.18
C VAL A 115 13.06 -23.50 4.63
#